data_AF-A0A3E0ISD2-F1
#
_entry.id   AF-A0A3E0ISD2-F1
#
_cell.length_a   1.000
_cell.length_b   1.000
_cell.length_c   1.000
_cell.angle_alpha   90.00
_cell.angle_beta   90.00
_cell.angle_gamma   90.00
#
_symmetry.space_group_name_H-M   'P 1'
#
loop_
_entity.id
_entity.type
_entity.pdbx_description
1 polymer ?
#
loop_
_entity_poly.entity_id
_entity_poly.type
_entity_poly.pdbx_seq_one_letter_code
_entity_poly.pdbx_strand_id
1 'polypeptide(L)'
;MTLRRQLIFSFCLTITITTFLLYTLYKLMWFDGRFTIFLTLCSLLSAMVTLIIGMFLTVPTIKKIEKLNNKTKRIANGQFDNESLNIRTPQEIKQLSESFELMVIKLQEQMNVIKDEQEEKINLVQNLAHDLKTPLASIKSYSEGLKDGVISGDEETQQA
;
A
#
# COMPACT_ATOMS: atom_id res chain seq x y z
N MET A 1 -14.06 -15.60 0.72
CA MET A 1 -13.88 -16.59 1.82
C MET A 1 -12.59 -16.23 2.54
N THR A 2 -12.54 -16.21 3.88
CA THR A 2 -11.26 -16.03 4.57
C THR A 2 -10.37 -17.25 4.34
N LEU A 3 -9.06 -17.03 4.19
CA LEU A 3 -8.06 -18.09 3.93
C LEU A 3 -8.11 -19.22 4.97
N ARG A 4 -8.47 -18.88 6.22
CA ARG A 4 -8.75 -19.85 7.30
C ARG A 4 -9.91 -20.80 6.97
N ARG A 5 -10.98 -20.30 6.35
CA ARG A 5 -12.15 -21.10 5.96
C ARG A 5 -11.83 -22.04 4.80
N GLN A 6 -10.96 -21.62 3.88
CA GLN A 6 -10.47 -22.49 2.79
C GLN A 6 -9.61 -23.64 3.32
N LEU A 7 -8.75 -23.38 4.33
CA LEU A 7 -7.95 -24.42 4.99
C LEU A 7 -8.83 -25.50 5.63
N ILE A 8 -9.86 -25.09 6.38
CA ILE A 8 -10.80 -26.01 7.02
C ILE A 8 -11.59 -26.80 5.96
N PHE A 9 -12.04 -26.12 4.90
CA PHE A 9 -12.78 -26.77 3.82
C PHE A 9 -11.94 -27.81 3.07
N SER A 10 -10.70 -27.46 2.71
CA SER A 10 -9.75 -28.39 2.07
C SER A 10 -9.52 -29.64 2.94
N PHE A 11 -9.38 -29.44 4.25
CA PHE A 11 -9.20 -30.54 5.18
C PHE A 11 -10.44 -31.45 5.27
N CYS A 12 -11.64 -30.88 5.41
CA CYS A 12 -12.90 -31.65 5.36
C CYS A 12 -13.05 -32.44 4.06
N LEU A 13 -12.66 -31.85 2.93
CA LEU A 13 -12.68 -32.51 1.64
C LEU A 13 -11.72 -33.71 1.60
N THR A 14 -10.49 -33.56 2.10
CA THR A 14 -9.53 -34.68 2.16
C THR A 14 -10.00 -35.83 3.05
N ILE A 15 -10.63 -35.55 4.19
CA ILE A 15 -11.22 -36.59 5.05
C ILE A 15 -12.35 -37.31 4.31
N THR A 16 -13.20 -36.58 3.60
CA THR A 16 -14.32 -37.17 2.84
C THR A 16 -13.82 -38.08 1.72
N ILE A 17 -12.79 -37.64 0.98
CA ILE A 17 -12.20 -38.42 -0.11
C ILE A 17 -11.51 -39.68 0.43
N THR A 18 -10.70 -39.55 1.49
CA THR A 18 -9.98 -40.68 2.09
C THR A 18 -10.91 -41.71 2.69
N THR A 19 -11.97 -41.29 3.37
CA THR A 19 -13.00 -42.19 3.92
C THR A 19 -13.79 -42.90 2.81
N PHE A 20 -14.15 -42.21 1.73
CA PHE A 20 -14.81 -42.81 0.57
C PHE A 20 -13.93 -43.86 -0.14
N LEU A 21 -12.64 -43.57 -0.28
CA LEU A 21 -11.66 -44.50 -0.85
C LEU A 21 -11.52 -45.76 0.01
N LEU A 22 -11.35 -45.61 1.33
CA LEU A 22 -11.28 -46.75 2.26
C LEU A 22 -12.57 -47.60 2.23
N TYR A 23 -13.74 -46.98 2.17
CA TYR A 23 -15.01 -47.69 2.03
C TYR A 23 -15.09 -48.50 0.73
N THR A 24 -14.65 -47.91 -0.38
CA THR A 24 -14.62 -48.59 -1.68
C THR A 24 -13.68 -49.80 -1.66
N LEU A 25 -12.50 -49.66 -1.07
CA LEU A 25 -11.52 -50.75 -0.95
C LEU A 25 -12.03 -51.90 -0.06
N TYR A 26 -12.72 -51.57 1.04
CA TYR A 26 -13.38 -52.55 1.90
C TYR A 26 -14.46 -53.34 1.13
N LYS A 27 -15.33 -52.65 0.40
CA LYS A 27 -16.41 -53.28 -0.37
C LYS A 27 -15.90 -54.15 -1.52
N LEU A 28 -14.76 -53.77 -2.12
CA LEU A 28 -14.09 -54.57 -3.15
C LEU A 28 -13.37 -55.81 -2.57
N MET A 29 -13.46 -56.03 -1.25
CA MET A 29 -12.92 -57.19 -0.54
C MET A 29 -11.40 -57.33 -0.63
N TRP A 30 -10.70 -56.22 -0.88
CA TRP A 30 -9.25 -56.23 -1.08
C TRP A 30 -8.46 -56.36 0.23
N PHE A 31 -9.09 -56.05 1.38
CA PHE A 31 -8.46 -56.04 2.70
C PHE A 31 -9.37 -56.61 3.81
N ASP A 32 -8.75 -57.27 4.80
CA ASP A 32 -9.43 -57.75 6.01
C ASP A 32 -10.00 -56.60 6.85
N GLY A 33 -11.13 -56.84 7.53
CA GLY A 33 -11.80 -55.81 8.35
C GLY A 33 -10.91 -55.21 9.46
N ARG A 34 -10.01 -56.00 10.05
CA ARG A 34 -9.05 -55.49 11.06
C ARG A 34 -8.02 -54.53 10.45
N PHE A 35 -7.58 -54.80 9.22
CA PHE A 35 -6.62 -53.97 8.51
C PHE A 35 -7.23 -52.62 8.13
N THR A 36 -8.50 -52.62 7.68
CA THR A 36 -9.24 -51.39 7.36
C THR A 36 -9.41 -50.47 8.58
N ILE A 37 -9.71 -51.03 9.76
CA ILE A 37 -9.83 -50.25 11.02
C ILE A 37 -8.48 -49.63 11.43
N PHE A 38 -7.38 -50.37 11.26
CA PHE A 38 -6.05 -49.84 11.53
C PHE A 38 -5.72 -48.67 10.60
N LEU A 39 -6.00 -48.81 9.30
CA LEU A 39 -5.76 -47.75 8.30
C LEU A 39 -6.61 -46.50 8.55
N THR A 40 -7.89 -46.64 8.92
CA THR A 40 -8.74 -45.49 9.23
C THR A 40 -8.21 -44.72 10.43
N LEU A 41 -7.80 -45.39 11.51
CA LEU A 41 -7.21 -44.75 12.70
C LEU A 41 -5.91 -44.02 12.37
N CYS A 42 -5.00 -44.63 11.60
CA CYS A 42 -3.77 -43.98 11.15
C CYS A 42 -4.06 -42.75 10.29
N SER A 43 -5.02 -42.84 9.35
CA SER A 43 -5.40 -41.72 8.49
C SER A 43 -5.98 -40.55 9.30
N LEU A 44 -6.83 -40.84 10.29
CA LEU A 44 -7.42 -39.82 11.15
C LEU A 44 -6.35 -39.10 11.99
N LEU A 45 -5.38 -39.85 12.52
CA LEU A 45 -4.26 -39.29 13.26
C LEU A 45 -3.37 -38.40 12.38
N SER A 46 -3.03 -38.86 11.17
CA SER A 46 -2.25 -38.09 10.20
C SER A 46 -2.96 -36.80 9.78
N ALA A 47 -4.28 -36.85 9.64
CA ALA A 47 -5.10 -35.70 9.32
C ALA A 47 -5.02 -34.68 10.47
N MET A 48 -5.23 -35.12 11.72
CA MET A 48 -5.12 -34.24 12.90
C MET A 48 -3.76 -33.53 12.96
N VAL A 49 -2.66 -34.26 12.78
CA VAL A 49 -1.31 -33.69 12.76
C VAL A 49 -1.15 -32.66 11.63
N THR A 50 -1.62 -32.99 10.44
CA THR A 50 -1.57 -32.09 9.27
C THR A 50 -2.34 -30.80 9.50
N LEU A 51 -3.52 -30.87 10.12
CA LEU A 51 -4.32 -29.70 10.47
C LEU A 51 -3.58 -28.80 11.46
N ILE A 52 -3.00 -29.38 12.53
CA ILE A 52 -2.28 -28.62 13.55
C ILE A 52 -1.09 -27.88 12.94
N ILE A 53 -0.27 -28.58 12.14
CA ILE A 53 0.87 -27.99 11.45
C ILE A 53 0.41 -26.90 10.46
N GLY A 54 -0.62 -27.19 9.68
CA GLY A 54 -1.18 -26.24 8.70
C GLY A 54 -1.66 -24.95 9.35
N MET A 55 -2.37 -25.04 10.48
CA MET A 55 -2.79 -23.86 11.25
C MET A 55 -1.60 -23.11 11.83
N PHE A 56 -0.63 -23.83 12.42
CA PHE A 56 0.54 -23.23 13.05
C PHE A 56 1.40 -22.45 12.05
N LEU A 57 1.57 -22.94 10.82
CA LEU A 57 2.36 -22.26 9.79
C LEU A 57 1.58 -21.15 9.08
N THR A 58 0.29 -21.38 8.79
CA THR A 58 -0.47 -20.49 7.92
C THR A 58 -1.05 -19.28 8.65
N VAL A 59 -1.54 -19.46 9.88
CA VAL A 59 -2.19 -18.37 10.63
C VAL A 59 -1.24 -17.20 10.91
N PRO A 60 0.02 -17.40 11.35
CA PRO A 60 0.97 -16.30 11.54
C PRO A 60 1.27 -15.57 10.23
N THR A 61 1.40 -16.30 9.12
CA THR A 61 1.69 -15.74 7.81
C THR A 61 0.55 -14.82 7.34
N ILE A 62 -0.70 -15.26 7.47
CA ILE A 62 -1.88 -14.42 7.14
C ILE A 62 -1.91 -13.14 7.98
N LYS A 63 -1.68 -13.24 9.29
CA LYS A 63 -1.69 -12.06 10.18
C LYS A 63 -0.67 -11.00 9.76
N LYS A 64 0.48 -11.42 9.21
CA LYS A 64 1.53 -10.50 8.75
C LYS A 64 1.16 -9.82 7.43
N ILE A 65 0.55 -10.57 6.50
CA ILE A 65 -0.01 -10.00 5.27
C ILE A 65 -1.12 -8.98 5.62
N GLU A 66 -1.94 -9.27 6.63
CA GLU A 66 -2.95 -8.36 7.13
C GLU A 66 -2.33 -7.08 7.73
N LYS A 67 -1.25 -7.19 8.51
CA LYS A 67 -0.49 -6.03 9.00
C LYS A 67 0.05 -5.17 7.86
N LEU A 68 0.61 -5.81 6.81
CA LEU A 68 1.08 -5.10 5.61
C LEU A 68 -0.07 -4.40 4.89
N ASN A 69 -1.20 -5.07 4.66
CA ASN A 69 -2.39 -4.49 4.04
C ASN A 69 -2.93 -3.28 4.81
N ASN A 70 -2.93 -3.35 6.15
CA ASN A 70 -3.33 -2.22 6.99
C ASN A 70 -2.34 -1.05 6.87
N LYS A 71 -1.03 -1.31 6.82
CA LYS A 71 -0.02 -0.28 6.56
C LYS A 71 -0.23 0.36 5.19
N THR A 72 -0.48 -0.43 4.14
CA THR A 72 -0.80 0.07 2.79
C THR A 72 -2.01 1.01 2.80
N LYS A 73 -3.08 0.67 3.52
CA LYS A 73 -4.26 1.55 3.65
C LYS A 73 -3.94 2.87 4.35
N ARG A 74 -3.07 2.88 5.35
CA ARG A 74 -2.66 4.12 6.03
C ARG A 74 -1.85 5.03 5.10
N ILE A 75 -0.93 4.45 4.34
CA ILE A 75 -0.12 5.17 3.36
C ILE A 75 -0.98 5.73 2.22
N ALA A 76 -1.99 4.98 1.76
CA ALA A 76 -2.97 5.49 0.81
C ALA A 76 -3.76 6.70 1.33
N ASN A 77 -3.87 6.88 2.65
CA ASN A 77 -4.46 8.06 3.31
C ASN A 77 -3.42 9.14 3.65
N GLY A 78 -2.20 9.05 3.10
CA GLY A 78 -1.13 10.03 3.33
C GLY A 78 -0.42 9.91 4.68
N GLN A 79 -0.67 8.84 5.45
CA GLN A 79 0.01 8.59 6.72
C GLN A 79 1.25 7.71 6.49
N PHE A 80 2.42 8.35 6.47
CA PHE A 80 3.72 7.69 6.28
C PHE A 80 4.31 7.33 7.64
N ASP A 81 4.10 6.07 8.06
CA ASP A 81 4.63 5.58 9.33
C ASP A 81 5.98 4.87 9.12
N ASN A 82 6.98 5.30 9.89
CA ASN A 82 8.34 4.74 9.88
C ASN A 82 8.49 3.45 10.70
N GLU A 83 7.38 2.80 11.09
CA GLU A 83 7.46 1.55 11.85
C GLU A 83 7.89 0.40 10.92
N SER A 84 9.13 -0.07 11.10
CA SER A 84 9.61 -1.26 10.40
C SER A 84 8.81 -2.49 10.80
N LEU A 85 8.53 -3.37 9.84
CA LEU A 85 7.90 -4.66 10.11
C LEU A 85 8.97 -5.66 10.59
N ASN A 86 9.63 -5.37 11.71
CA ASN A 86 10.67 -6.23 12.27
C ASN A 86 10.04 -7.44 12.99
N ILE A 87 9.70 -8.48 12.22
CA ILE A 87 9.16 -9.72 12.75
C ILE A 87 9.80 -10.89 12.00
N ARG A 88 10.23 -11.93 12.71
CA ARG A 88 10.75 -13.18 12.13
C ARG A 88 9.77 -13.74 11.09
N THR A 89 10.06 -13.59 9.80
CA THR A 89 9.18 -13.89 8.66
C THR A 89 9.78 -14.97 7.76
N PRO A 90 8.93 -15.71 7.01
CA PRO A 90 9.39 -16.40 5.81
C PRO A 90 10.11 -15.40 4.88
N GLN A 91 11.13 -15.87 4.18
CA GLN A 91 11.99 -15.03 3.35
C GLN A 91 11.19 -14.23 2.30
N GLU A 92 10.18 -14.84 1.71
CA GLU A 92 9.31 -14.25 0.70
C GLU A 92 8.51 -13.06 1.26
N ILE A 93 8.01 -13.18 2.50
CA ILE A 93 7.28 -12.10 3.16
C ILE A 93 8.23 -10.97 3.57
N LYS A 94 9.47 -11.31 3.94
CA LYS A 94 10.51 -10.31 4.23
C LYS A 94 10.85 -9.50 2.97
N GLN A 95 11.14 -10.16 1.85
CA GLN A 95 11.43 -9.49 0.58
C GLN A 95 10.29 -8.60 0.10
N LEU A 96 9.04 -9.06 0.27
CA LEU A 96 7.86 -8.24 -0.02
C LEU A 96 7.81 -7.00 0.89
N SER A 97 8.08 -7.17 2.19
CA SER A 97 8.11 -6.06 3.14
C SER A 97 9.19 -5.03 2.79
N GLU A 98 10.40 -5.47 2.44
CA GLU A 98 11.51 -4.60 2.05
C GLU A 98 11.20 -3.85 0.75
N SER A 99 10.64 -4.53 -0.24
CA SER A 99 10.22 -3.91 -1.51
C SER A 99 9.11 -2.89 -1.30
N PHE A 100 8.15 -3.21 -0.41
CA PHE A 100 7.10 -2.28 -0.01
C PHE A 100 7.67 -1.06 0.71
N GLU A 101 8.59 -1.25 1.65
CA GLU A 101 9.22 -0.16 2.38
C GLU A 101 10.00 0.78 1.45
N LEU A 102 10.72 0.22 0.47
CA LEU A 102 11.37 1.02 -0.57
C LEU A 102 10.37 1.85 -1.39
N MET A 103 9.22 1.27 -1.76
CA MET A 103 8.15 1.99 -2.46
C MET A 103 7.62 3.15 -1.61
N VAL A 104 7.42 2.93 -0.32
CA VAL A 104 6.94 3.95 0.63
C VAL A 104 7.92 5.11 0.72
N ILE A 105 9.21 4.83 0.85
CA ILE A 105 10.27 5.85 0.91
C ILE A 105 10.25 6.69 -0.37
N LYS A 106 10.22 6.06 -1.54
CA LYS A 106 10.18 6.76 -2.83
C LYS A 106 8.92 7.62 -3.01
N LEU A 107 7.76 7.11 -2.58
CA LEU A 107 6.52 7.88 -2.60
C LEU A 107 6.61 9.12 -1.71
N GLN A 108 7.14 8.97 -0.50
CA GLN A 108 7.31 10.08 0.43
C GLN A 108 8.29 11.13 -0.11
N GLU A 109 9.41 10.69 -0.70
CA GLU A 109 10.39 11.56 -1.35
C GLU A 109 9.75 12.35 -2.50
N GLN A 110 9.00 11.69 -3.40
CA GLN A 110 8.30 12.37 -4.48
C GLN A 110 7.26 13.36 -3.98
N MET A 111 6.54 13.05 -2.90
CA MET A 111 5.59 13.99 -2.31
C MET A 111 6.27 15.23 -1.72
N ASN A 112 7.47 15.08 -1.15
CA ASN A 112 8.23 16.22 -0.64
C ASN A 112 8.73 17.09 -1.80
N VAL A 113 9.27 16.50 -2.87
CA VAL A 113 9.67 17.23 -4.07
C VAL A 113 8.52 18.04 -4.65
N ILE A 114 7.33 17.44 -4.78
CA ILE A 114 6.14 18.15 -5.28
C ILE A 114 5.75 19.33 -4.38
N LYS A 115 5.88 19.19 -3.06
CA LYS A 115 5.60 20.28 -2.11
C LYS A 115 6.61 21.42 -2.26
N ASP A 116 7.90 21.08 -2.34
CA ASP A 116 8.97 22.06 -2.50
C ASP A 116 8.80 22.84 -3.82
N GLU A 117 8.48 22.15 -4.92
CA GLU A 117 8.17 22.79 -6.22
C GLU A 117 6.95 23.71 -6.15
N GLN A 118 5.92 23.33 -5.37
CA GLN A 118 4.75 24.19 -5.15
C GLN A 118 5.10 25.45 -4.36
N GLU A 119 5.90 25.32 -3.31
CA GLU A 119 6.36 26.44 -2.50
C GLU A 119 7.23 27.40 -3.32
N GLU A 120 8.17 26.86 -4.11
CA GLU A 120 9.00 27.67 -5.01
C GLU A 120 8.16 28.44 -6.03
N LYS A 121 7.13 27.81 -6.63
CA LYS A 121 6.19 28.49 -7.52
C LYS A 121 5.44 29.62 -6.83
N ILE A 122 4.97 29.40 -5.60
CA ILE A 122 4.27 30.44 -4.83
C ILE A 122 5.20 31.62 -4.57
N ASN A 123 6.42 31.36 -4.13
CA ASN A 123 7.43 32.39 -3.87
C ASN A 123 7.77 33.18 -5.14
N LEU A 124 7.93 32.48 -6.28
CA LEU A 124 8.19 33.13 -7.57
C LEU A 124 7.05 34.08 -7.96
N VAL A 125 5.79 33.64 -7.86
CA VAL A 125 4.63 34.47 -8.19
C VAL A 125 4.54 35.69 -7.26
N GLN A 126 4.82 35.52 -5.96
CA GLN A 126 4.83 36.63 -5.01
C GLN A 126 5.91 37.66 -5.32
N ASN A 127 7.13 37.21 -5.63
CA ASN A 127 8.24 38.09 -6.00
C ASN A 127 7.92 38.87 -7.29
N LEU A 128 7.42 38.19 -8.32
CA LEU A 128 7.00 38.84 -9.56
C LEU A 128 5.87 39.86 -9.32
N ALA A 129 4.90 39.55 -8.47
CA ALA A 129 3.81 40.47 -8.15
C ALA A 129 4.33 41.72 -7.41
N HIS A 130 5.28 41.56 -6.50
CA HIS A 130 5.92 42.68 -5.81
C HIS A 130 6.64 43.61 -6.80
N ASP A 131 7.44 43.02 -7.69
CA ASP A 131 8.26 43.78 -8.63
C ASP A 131 7.44 44.47 -9.72
N LEU A 132 6.29 43.89 -10.11
CA LEU A 132 5.36 44.51 -11.05
C LEU A 132 4.52 45.64 -10.42
N LYS A 133 4.27 45.62 -9.11
CA LYS A 133 3.44 46.63 -8.43
C LYS A 133 4.03 48.03 -8.56
N THR A 134 5.35 48.15 -8.47
CA THR A 134 6.09 49.42 -8.53
C THR A 134 5.95 50.12 -9.88
N PRO A 135 6.31 49.51 -11.03
CA PRO A 135 6.15 50.15 -12.33
C PRO A 135 4.68 50.40 -12.67
N LEU A 136 3.75 49.53 -12.27
CA LEU A 136 2.32 49.75 -12.51
C LEU A 136 1.79 50.97 -11.74
N ALA A 137 2.26 51.16 -10.50
CA ALA A 137 1.92 52.34 -9.70
C ALA A 137 2.46 53.62 -10.35
N SER A 138 3.68 53.59 -10.89
CA SER A 138 4.25 54.70 -11.66
C SER A 138 3.42 55.01 -12.91
N ILE A 139 3.11 54.00 -13.75
CA ILE A 139 2.28 54.17 -14.96
C ILE A 139 0.90 54.75 -14.59
N LYS A 140 0.28 54.23 -13.53
CA LYS A 140 -1.01 54.73 -13.03
C LYS A 140 -0.90 56.19 -12.57
N SER A 141 0.13 56.52 -11.81
CA SER A 141 0.36 57.89 -11.33
C SER A 141 0.60 58.88 -12.48
N TYR A 142 1.35 58.48 -13.52
CA TYR A 142 1.51 59.28 -14.74
C TYR A 142 0.19 59.49 -15.47
N SER A 143 -0.61 58.43 -15.63
CA SER A 143 -1.93 58.52 -16.27
C SER A 143 -2.90 59.42 -15.49
N GLU A 144 -2.87 59.36 -14.16
CA GLU A 144 -3.69 60.23 -13.29
C GLU A 144 -3.23 61.69 -13.36
N GLY A 145 -1.92 61.95 -13.35
CA GLY A 145 -1.35 63.29 -13.50
C GLY A 145 -1.65 63.95 -14.86
N LEU A 146 -1.65 63.16 -15.95
CA LEU A 146 -2.10 63.62 -17.26
C LEU A 146 -3.60 63.96 -17.26
N LYS A 147 -4.43 63.12 -16.63
CA LYS A 147 -5.89 63.32 -16.56
C LYS A 147 -6.27 64.56 -15.75
N ASP A 148 -5.58 64.80 -14.64
CA ASP A 148 -5.86 65.91 -13.73
C ASP A 148 -5.18 67.23 -14.18
N GLY A 149 -4.49 67.23 -15.33
CA GLY A 149 -3.85 68.41 -15.92
C GLY A 149 -2.60 68.88 -15.19
N VAL A 150 -2.10 68.09 -14.23
CA VAL A 150 -0.87 68.36 -13.46
C VAL A 150 0.37 68.07 -14.31
N ILE A 151 0.27 67.10 -15.22
CA ILE A 151 1.30 66.77 -16.21
C ILE A 151 0.77 67.23 -17.57
N SER A 152 1.38 68.25 -18.16
CA SER A 152 1.10 68.70 -19.52
C SER A 152 1.89 67.84 -20.50
N GLY A 153 1.23 67.35 -21.56
CA GLY A 153 1.87 66.56 -22.60
C GLY A 153 2.75 67.43 -23.49
N ASP A 154 3.85 67.94 -22.96
CA ASP A 154 4.86 68.62 -23.77
C ASP A 154 5.91 67.60 -24.21
N GLU A 155 5.88 67.35 -25.52
CA GLU A 155 6.88 66.62 -26.28
C GLU A 155 8.24 67.33 -26.19
N GLU A 156 9.03 67.06 -25.16
CA GLU A 156 10.47 67.35 -25.20
C GLU A 156 11.27 66.10 -24.84
N THR A 157 11.33 65.18 -25.81
CA THR A 157 12.46 64.25 -25.94
C THR A 157 13.35 64.74 -27.09
N GLN A 158 14.05 65.85 -26.87
CA GLN A 158 15.24 66.19 -27.64
C GLN A 158 16.31 66.69 -26.66
N GLN A 159 17.53 66.18 -26.87
CA GLN A 159 18.81 66.55 -26.22
C GLN A 159 19.02 65.83 -24.87
N ALA A 160 20.07 65.02 -24.66
CA ALA A 160 21.39 64.92 -25.28
C ALA A 160 21.94 63.48 -25.21
#